data_AF-A0A383UR95-F1
#
_entry.id   AF-A0A383UR95-F1
#
_cell.length_a   1.000
_cell.length_b   1.000
_cell.length_c   1.000
_cell.angle_alpha   90.00
_cell.angle_beta   90.00
_cell.angle_gamma   90.00
#
_symmetry.space_group_name_H-M   'P 1'
#
loop_
_entity.id
_entity.type
_entity.pdbx_description
1 polymer ?
#
loop_
_entity_poly.entity_id
_entity_poly.type
_entity_poly.pdbx_seq_one_letter_code
_entity_poly.pdbx_strand_id
1 'polypeptide(L)'
;MDKRGAFDYILLETTGLADPGNLASIFWVDEGLGSSIYLDSIVTLVDAKNILETLNDEREKHPFREQYEVQENEPVPTIAHLQISHADVTIINKADLISEDELYLVKERIRAINGLAKLHVTVKAQVPHLNGVLLDLNAYTDARTLESTPIGQSVLDPTIVTTAFTIPTLKLEQLSLIDEWLRSILWEFVLPNTNASPEDVQKPPFKFEVHRLKASLPLTNGDLKIVQGVRSMFEILDAPYKSGSTKASTEGKIVLIGRGIQCEEFQQSLLKSIAS
;
A
#
# COMPACT_ATOMS: atom_id res chain seq x y z
N MET A 1 33.49 24.14 -0.62
CA MET A 1 32.46 23.48 -1.43
C MET A 1 31.31 24.46 -1.56
N ASP A 2 31.20 25.13 -2.69
CA ASP A 2 30.10 26.07 -2.94
C ASP A 2 28.80 25.29 -3.08
N LYS A 3 27.81 25.61 -2.22
CA LYS A 3 26.46 25.04 -2.29
C LYS A 3 25.81 25.48 -3.60
N ARG A 4 25.85 24.62 -4.62
CA ARG A 4 25.05 24.76 -5.85
C ARG A 4 23.58 24.48 -5.51
N GLY A 5 22.80 25.53 -5.26
CA GLY A 5 21.33 25.54 -5.24
C GLY A 5 20.65 24.66 -4.18
N ALA A 6 19.46 25.06 -3.72
CA ALA A 6 18.52 24.12 -3.12
C ALA A 6 17.89 23.32 -4.27
N PHE A 7 17.85 21.99 -4.17
CA PHE A 7 17.07 21.16 -5.07
C PHE A 7 15.65 21.04 -4.49
N ASP A 8 14.63 21.17 -5.33
CA ASP A 8 13.23 21.06 -4.91
C ASP A 8 12.78 19.58 -4.83
N TYR A 9 13.39 18.71 -5.64
CA TYR A 9 13.07 17.29 -5.72
C TYR A 9 14.31 16.42 -5.91
N ILE A 10 14.29 15.23 -5.34
CA ILE A 10 15.28 14.16 -5.56
C ILE A 10 14.54 13.00 -6.23
N LEU A 11 15.03 12.56 -7.39
CA LEU A 11 14.56 11.34 -8.03
C LEU A 11 15.58 10.23 -7.77
N LEU A 12 15.16 9.19 -7.05
CA LEU A 12 15.99 8.02 -6.76
C LEU A 12 15.60 6.88 -7.70
N GLU A 13 16.46 6.57 -8.66
CA GLU A 13 16.34 5.35 -9.46
C GLU A 13 16.92 4.17 -8.66
N THR A 14 16.09 3.16 -8.44
CA THR A 14 16.50 1.95 -7.74
C THR A 14 16.89 0.87 -8.75
N THR A 15 17.74 -0.08 -8.34
CA THR A 15 18.05 -1.24 -9.20
C THR A 15 16.77 -2.03 -9.47
N GLY A 16 16.74 -2.78 -10.59
CA GLY A 16 15.55 -3.58 -10.96
C GLY A 16 15.13 -4.63 -9.92
N LEU A 17 16.05 -5.00 -9.02
CA LEU A 17 15.83 -5.96 -7.93
C LEU A 17 15.56 -5.30 -6.57
N ALA A 18 15.54 -3.97 -6.51
CA ALA A 18 15.35 -3.26 -5.27
C ALA A 18 13.90 -3.39 -4.78
N ASP A 19 13.78 -3.49 -3.46
CA ASP A 19 12.52 -3.51 -2.73
C ASP A 19 12.21 -2.10 -2.20
N PRO A 20 11.17 -1.42 -2.73
CA PRO A 20 10.84 -0.06 -2.33
C PRO A 20 10.47 0.09 -0.84
N GLY A 21 9.98 -0.98 -0.21
CA GLY A 21 9.60 -0.94 1.21
C GLY A 21 10.78 -0.68 2.15
N ASN A 22 11.96 -1.22 1.81
CA ASN A 22 13.20 -0.99 2.58
C ASN A 22 13.77 0.42 2.41
N LEU A 23 13.49 1.06 1.27
CA LEU A 23 13.95 2.42 1.03
C LEU A 23 13.00 3.44 1.69
N ALA A 24 11.70 3.18 1.64
CA ALA A 24 10.70 4.06 2.24
C ALA A 24 10.90 4.23 3.75
N SER A 25 11.29 3.16 4.46
CA SER A 25 11.50 3.21 5.91
C SER A 25 12.64 4.16 6.32
N ILE A 26 13.68 4.30 5.50
CA ILE A 26 14.81 5.21 5.76
C ILE A 26 14.33 6.66 5.79
N PHE A 27 13.57 7.07 4.76
CA PHE A 27 13.06 8.43 4.66
C PHE A 27 12.00 8.75 5.72
N TRP A 28 11.27 7.74 6.20
CA TRP A 28 10.29 7.88 7.27
C TRP A 28 10.95 8.19 8.62
N VAL A 29 12.05 7.51 8.95
CA VAL A 29 12.81 7.79 10.18
C VAL A 29 13.44 9.17 10.15
N ASP A 30 13.97 9.57 9.00
CA ASP A 30 14.67 10.85 8.82
C ASP A 30 13.74 12.07 8.96
N GLU A 31 12.48 11.97 8.55
CA GLU A 31 11.48 13.04 8.76
C GLU A 31 11.26 13.31 10.25
N GLY A 32 11.12 12.25 11.07
CA GLY A 32 11.00 12.38 12.53
C GLY A 32 12.23 12.98 13.21
N LEU A 33 13.39 12.98 12.53
CA LEU A 33 14.64 13.59 12.98
C LEU A 33 14.82 15.03 12.48
N GLY A 34 13.84 15.60 11.80
CA GLY A 34 13.88 16.98 11.29
C GLY A 34 14.68 17.15 9.99
N SER A 35 14.81 16.09 9.20
CA SER A 35 15.39 16.16 7.85
C SER A 35 14.55 17.05 6.95
N SER A 36 15.19 17.81 6.05
CA SER A 36 14.51 18.57 5.00
C SER A 36 14.10 17.70 3.80
N ILE A 37 14.36 16.39 3.86
CA ILE A 37 14.06 15.42 2.80
C ILE A 37 13.00 14.47 3.35
N TYR A 38 11.89 14.36 2.63
CA TYR A 38 10.80 13.43 2.91
C TYR A 38 10.44 12.67 1.63
N LEU A 39 9.72 11.55 1.79
CA LEU A 39 9.27 10.73 0.67
C LEU A 39 7.96 11.28 0.10
N ASP A 40 7.98 11.79 -1.14
CA ASP A 40 6.76 12.28 -1.82
C ASP A 40 5.87 11.13 -2.33
N SER A 41 6.48 10.15 -2.99
CA SER A 41 5.76 9.04 -3.65
C SER A 41 6.70 7.93 -4.11
N ILE A 42 6.15 6.73 -4.31
CA ILE A 42 6.82 5.63 -5.02
C ILE A 42 6.20 5.50 -6.42
N VAL A 43 7.03 5.60 -7.46
CA VAL A 43 6.60 5.47 -8.86
C VAL A 43 7.18 4.20 -9.46
N THR A 44 6.34 3.34 -10.04
CA THR A 44 6.77 2.08 -10.66
C THR A 44 6.51 2.12 -12.17
N LEU A 45 7.56 1.91 -12.96
CA LEU A 45 7.48 1.77 -14.40
C LEU A 45 7.34 0.29 -14.77
N VAL A 46 6.26 -0.06 -15.45
CA VAL A 46 5.92 -1.44 -15.83
C VAL A 46 6.01 -1.61 -17.33
N ASP A 47 6.68 -2.68 -17.78
CA ASP A 47 6.65 -3.11 -19.19
C ASP A 47 5.37 -3.90 -19.48
N ALA A 48 4.43 -3.29 -20.21
CA ALA A 48 3.14 -3.89 -20.50
C ALA A 48 3.24 -5.20 -21.29
N LYS A 49 4.30 -5.38 -22.10
CA LYS A 49 4.44 -6.61 -22.90
C LYS A 49 4.85 -7.81 -22.07
N ASN A 50 5.68 -7.58 -21.04
CA ASN A 50 6.36 -8.65 -20.31
C ASN A 50 5.82 -8.84 -18.89
N ILE A 51 5.09 -7.88 -18.32
CA ILE A 51 4.75 -7.91 -16.89
C ILE A 51 3.97 -9.14 -16.45
N LEU A 52 3.03 -9.65 -17.26
CA LEU A 52 2.27 -10.85 -16.90
C LEU A 52 3.18 -12.10 -16.83
N GLU A 53 4.22 -12.17 -17.66
CA GLU A 53 5.22 -13.23 -17.59
C GLU A 53 6.13 -13.01 -16.36
N THR A 54 6.62 -11.79 -16.15
CA THR A 54 7.48 -11.44 -15.01
C THR A 54 6.81 -11.70 -13.65
N LEU A 55 5.49 -11.49 -13.54
CA LEU A 55 4.75 -11.80 -12.32
C LEU A 55 4.66 -13.31 -12.08
N ASN A 56 4.64 -14.14 -13.12
CA ASN A 56 4.56 -15.60 -13.00
C ASN A 56 5.93 -16.30 -13.05
N ASP A 57 7.03 -15.55 -13.21
CA ASP A 57 8.37 -16.11 -13.34
C ASP A 57 8.92 -16.55 -11.97
N GLU A 58 9.06 -17.85 -11.81
CA GLU A 58 9.65 -18.50 -10.63
C GLU A 58 11.08 -18.03 -10.33
N ARG A 59 11.83 -17.54 -11.32
CA ARG A 59 13.20 -17.04 -11.16
C ARG A 59 13.24 -15.63 -10.57
N GLU A 60 12.18 -14.86 -10.76
CA GLU A 60 12.03 -13.48 -10.27
C GLU A 60 11.41 -13.42 -8.86
N LYS A 61 11.17 -14.60 -8.25
CA LYS A 61 10.71 -14.72 -6.87
C LYS A 61 11.72 -14.08 -5.92
N HIS A 62 11.19 -13.32 -4.96
CA HIS A 62 12.01 -12.53 -4.05
C HIS A 62 13.08 -13.41 -3.35
N PRO A 63 14.37 -13.02 -3.37
CA PRO A 63 15.49 -13.88 -3.00
C PRO A 63 15.51 -14.28 -1.52
N PHE A 64 14.76 -13.58 -0.66
CA PHE A 64 14.62 -13.91 0.75
C PHE A 64 13.65 -15.08 1.02
N ARG A 65 13.64 -16.10 0.14
CA ARG A 65 12.90 -17.37 0.38
C ARG A 65 13.24 -18.01 1.73
N GLU A 66 14.39 -17.71 2.32
CA GLU A 66 14.83 -18.27 3.61
C GLU A 66 14.20 -17.61 4.85
N GLN A 67 13.72 -16.36 4.75
CA GLN A 67 13.02 -15.69 5.87
C GLN A 67 11.56 -16.12 5.99
N TYR A 68 10.99 -16.64 4.90
CA TYR A 68 9.64 -17.14 4.86
C TYR A 68 9.72 -18.66 4.80
N GLU A 69 9.39 -19.40 5.87
CA GLU A 69 9.12 -20.83 5.70
C GLU A 69 7.83 -20.96 4.87
N VAL A 70 7.99 -20.89 3.55
CA VAL A 70 6.92 -21.05 2.58
C VAL A 70 6.74 -22.54 2.40
N GLN A 71 5.52 -23.05 2.65
CA GLN A 71 5.21 -24.43 2.32
C GLN A 71 5.37 -24.66 0.81
N GLU A 72 5.68 -25.89 0.39
CA GLU A 72 5.98 -26.20 -1.03
C GLU A 72 4.91 -25.73 -2.05
N ASN A 73 3.69 -25.42 -1.61
CA ASN A 73 2.55 -25.04 -2.46
C ASN A 73 2.05 -23.59 -2.29
N GLU A 74 2.72 -22.73 -1.51
CA GLU A 74 2.28 -21.34 -1.35
C GLU A 74 2.85 -20.41 -2.45
N PRO A 75 2.02 -19.51 -3.02
CA PRO A 75 2.50 -18.50 -3.98
C PRO A 75 3.52 -17.57 -3.32
N VAL A 76 4.66 -17.36 -4.00
CA VAL A 76 5.74 -16.48 -3.52
C VAL A 76 5.77 -15.21 -4.37
N PRO A 77 5.79 -14.02 -3.76
CA PRO A 77 5.86 -12.77 -4.52
C PRO A 77 7.19 -12.64 -5.27
N THR A 78 7.09 -12.17 -6.51
CA THR A 78 8.25 -11.69 -7.27
C THR A 78 8.62 -10.27 -6.86
N ILE A 79 9.81 -9.81 -7.25
CA ILE A 79 10.20 -8.39 -7.04
C ILE A 79 9.16 -7.45 -7.68
N ALA A 80 8.65 -7.80 -8.87
CA ALA A 80 7.63 -7.02 -9.55
C ALA A 80 6.34 -6.89 -8.72
N HIS A 81 5.91 -7.95 -8.03
CA HIS A 81 4.77 -7.88 -7.11
C HIS A 81 5.04 -6.86 -5.98
N LEU A 82 6.23 -6.90 -5.38
CA LEU A 82 6.60 -5.96 -4.32
C LEU A 82 6.63 -4.53 -4.82
N GLN A 83 7.27 -4.28 -5.97
CA GLN A 83 7.34 -2.95 -6.57
C GLN A 83 5.94 -2.39 -6.87
N ILE A 84 5.08 -3.17 -7.52
CA ILE A 84 3.69 -2.77 -7.78
C ILE A 84 2.93 -2.53 -6.48
N SER A 85 3.08 -3.38 -5.47
CA SER A 85 2.35 -3.26 -4.19
C SER A 85 2.67 -1.99 -3.39
N HIS A 86 3.88 -1.43 -3.56
CA HIS A 86 4.30 -0.21 -2.86
C HIS A 86 4.02 1.07 -3.65
N ALA A 87 3.73 0.96 -4.95
CA ALA A 87 3.56 2.09 -5.85
C ALA A 87 2.38 3.01 -5.45
N ASP A 88 2.62 4.31 -5.46
CA ASP A 88 1.55 5.32 -5.46
C ASP A 88 1.10 5.64 -6.89
N VAL A 89 2.03 5.50 -7.85
CA VAL A 89 1.76 5.63 -9.29
C VAL A 89 2.41 4.49 -10.06
N THR A 90 1.65 3.86 -10.95
CA THR A 90 2.16 2.83 -11.87
C THR A 90 2.05 3.33 -13.31
N ILE A 91 3.19 3.47 -13.97
CA ILE A 91 3.31 3.84 -15.38
C ILE A 91 3.40 2.55 -16.21
N ILE A 92 2.34 2.21 -16.92
CA ILE A 92 2.27 1.06 -17.83
C ILE A 92 2.82 1.51 -19.19
N ASN A 93 4.06 1.14 -19.49
CA ASN A 93 4.79 1.54 -20.69
C ASN A 93 4.77 0.44 -21.77
N LYS A 94 5.13 0.81 -23.01
CA LYS A 94 5.14 -0.05 -24.21
C LYS A 94 3.74 -0.54 -24.59
N ALA A 95 2.73 0.28 -24.33
CA ALA A 95 1.35 -0.05 -24.68
C ALA A 95 1.14 -0.25 -26.19
N ASP A 96 2.04 0.26 -27.03
CA ASP A 96 2.06 0.06 -28.47
C ASP A 96 2.45 -1.37 -28.90
N LEU A 97 2.99 -2.19 -27.99
CA LEU A 97 3.44 -3.55 -28.28
C LEU A 97 2.40 -4.64 -27.95
N ILE A 98 1.23 -4.25 -27.44
CA ILE A 98 0.15 -5.15 -27.02
C ILE A 98 -1.20 -4.67 -27.56
N SER A 99 -2.14 -5.61 -27.68
CA SER A 99 -3.53 -5.34 -28.04
C SER A 99 -4.30 -4.66 -26.89
N GLU A 100 -5.46 -4.09 -27.19
CA GLU A 100 -6.34 -3.50 -26.17
C GLU A 100 -6.81 -4.53 -25.14
N ASP A 101 -7.07 -5.77 -25.56
CA ASP A 101 -7.45 -6.88 -24.68
C ASP A 101 -6.30 -7.28 -23.74
N GLU A 102 -5.08 -7.40 -24.25
CA GLU A 102 -3.89 -7.63 -23.42
C GLU A 102 -3.67 -6.49 -22.42
N LEU A 103 -3.82 -5.23 -22.86
CA LEU A 103 -3.68 -4.07 -21.99
C LEU A 103 -4.75 -4.05 -20.90
N TYR A 104 -5.97 -4.45 -21.21
CA TYR A 104 -7.03 -4.61 -20.22
C TYR A 104 -6.63 -5.64 -19.15
N LEU A 105 -6.14 -6.81 -19.56
CA LEU A 105 -5.67 -7.84 -18.63
C LEU A 105 -4.50 -7.36 -17.75
N VAL A 106 -3.54 -6.62 -18.33
CA VAL A 106 -2.43 -6.02 -17.58
C VAL A 106 -2.94 -5.05 -16.51
N LYS A 107 -3.87 -4.15 -16.87
CA LYS A 107 -4.47 -3.21 -15.92
C LYS A 107 -5.20 -3.92 -14.80
N GLU A 108 -5.99 -4.93 -15.12
CA GLU A 108 -6.74 -5.69 -14.12
C GLU A 108 -5.80 -6.45 -13.17
N ARG A 109 -4.72 -7.06 -13.69
CA ARG A 109 -3.73 -7.72 -12.84
C ARG A 109 -2.97 -6.74 -11.94
N ILE A 110 -2.58 -5.57 -12.45
CA ILE A 110 -1.92 -4.54 -11.64
C ILE A 110 -2.86 -4.01 -10.56
N ARG A 111 -4.14 -3.75 -10.87
CA ARG A 111 -5.15 -3.31 -9.89
C ARG A 111 -5.43 -4.37 -8.82
N ALA A 112 -5.35 -5.64 -9.18
CA ALA A 112 -5.50 -6.74 -8.24
C ALA A 112 -4.43 -6.72 -7.14
N ILE A 113 -3.19 -6.46 -7.56
CA ILE A 113 -2.05 -6.31 -6.64
C ILE A 113 -2.18 -5.01 -5.86
N ASN A 114 -2.37 -3.88 -6.55
CA ASN A 114 -2.44 -2.55 -5.95
C ASN A 114 -3.60 -1.73 -6.53
N GLY A 115 -4.71 -1.73 -5.79
CA GLY A 115 -5.90 -0.95 -6.13
C GLY A 115 -5.83 0.54 -5.74
N LEU A 116 -4.76 0.98 -5.06
CA LEU A 116 -4.55 2.38 -4.66
C LEU A 116 -3.72 3.17 -5.68
N ALA A 117 -2.87 2.50 -6.47
CA ALA A 117 -1.98 3.16 -7.40
C ALA A 117 -2.74 3.81 -8.57
N LYS A 118 -2.37 5.06 -8.91
CA LYS A 118 -2.84 5.69 -10.15
C LYS A 118 -2.17 5.02 -11.35
N LEU A 119 -2.94 4.66 -12.37
CA LEU A 119 -2.41 4.01 -13.57
C LEU A 119 -2.27 5.00 -14.71
N HIS A 120 -1.06 5.11 -15.28
CA HIS A 120 -0.80 5.89 -16.49
C HIS A 120 -0.30 4.99 -17.61
N VAL A 121 -1.06 4.90 -18.71
CA VAL A 121 -0.63 4.15 -19.89
C VAL A 121 0.21 5.05 -20.79
N THR A 122 1.38 4.57 -21.20
CA THR A 122 2.36 5.34 -21.97
C THR A 122 3.00 4.51 -23.09
N VAL A 123 3.55 5.23 -24.06
CA VAL A 123 4.42 4.71 -25.11
C VAL A 123 5.77 5.42 -24.93
N LYS A 124 6.87 4.66 -24.95
CA LYS A 124 8.24 5.18 -24.74
C LYS A 124 8.39 6.00 -23.45
N ALA A 125 7.65 5.64 -22.40
CA ALA A 125 7.60 6.29 -21.09
C ALA A 125 7.23 7.78 -21.14
N GLN A 126 6.57 8.23 -22.22
CA GLN A 126 6.19 9.62 -22.37
C GLN A 126 4.93 9.92 -21.55
N VAL A 127 5.06 10.79 -20.56
CA VAL A 127 3.96 11.34 -19.76
C VAL A 127 3.66 12.77 -20.20
N PRO A 128 2.39 13.23 -20.15
CA PRO A 128 2.04 14.57 -20.63
C PRO A 128 2.64 15.68 -19.75
N HIS A 129 2.71 15.44 -18.43
CA HIS A 129 3.28 16.35 -17.44
C HIS A 129 4.00 15.54 -16.35
N LEU A 130 5.03 16.12 -15.72
CA LEU A 130 5.74 15.50 -14.61
C LEU A 130 4.98 15.66 -13.28
N ASN A 131 4.41 16.83 -13.03
CA ASN A 131 3.63 17.09 -11.82
C ASN A 131 2.34 16.28 -11.84
N GLY A 132 2.02 15.64 -10.72
CA GLY A 132 0.88 14.75 -10.59
C GLY A 132 1.09 13.36 -11.22
N VAL A 133 2.27 13.07 -11.78
CA VAL A 133 2.64 11.74 -12.32
C VAL A 133 3.94 11.21 -11.71
N LEU A 134 4.98 12.05 -11.64
CA LEU A 134 6.26 11.75 -10.99
C LEU A 134 6.59 12.66 -9.80
N LEU A 135 6.11 13.91 -9.83
CA LEU A 135 6.43 14.93 -8.84
C LEU A 135 5.15 15.48 -8.21
N ASP A 136 5.26 16.01 -6.99
CA ASP A 136 4.16 16.70 -6.29
C ASP A 136 2.91 15.82 -6.13
N LEU A 137 3.13 14.55 -5.82
CA LEU A 137 2.05 13.58 -5.64
C LEU A 137 1.45 13.64 -4.23
N ASN A 138 2.22 14.12 -3.25
CA ASN A 138 1.84 14.24 -1.85
C ASN A 138 1.20 12.95 -1.32
N ALA A 139 1.73 11.80 -1.76
CA ALA A 139 1.09 10.50 -1.58
C ALA A 139 1.08 10.04 -0.12
N TYR A 140 1.93 10.68 0.70
CA TYR A 140 2.07 10.49 2.13
C TYR A 140 1.53 11.67 2.97
N THR A 141 0.75 12.58 2.36
CA THR A 141 0.18 13.73 3.08
C THR A 141 -1.33 13.87 2.85
N ASP A 142 -1.86 13.32 1.77
CA ASP A 142 -3.29 13.39 1.46
C ASP A 142 -3.92 12.00 1.23
N ALA A 143 -4.32 11.32 2.31
CA ALA A 143 -5.10 10.08 2.23
C ALA A 143 -6.61 10.31 2.11
N ARG A 144 -7.09 11.53 1.80
CA ARG A 144 -8.54 11.76 1.62
C ARG A 144 -9.06 11.14 0.34
N THR A 145 -8.18 10.92 -0.64
CA THR A 145 -8.54 10.31 -1.93
C THR A 145 -8.37 8.79 -1.88
N LEU A 146 -8.98 8.13 -0.88
CA LEU A 146 -9.14 6.66 -0.87
C LEU A 146 -10.29 6.25 -1.81
N GLU A 147 -10.26 6.77 -3.04
CA GLU A 147 -11.09 6.28 -4.14
C GLU A 147 -10.49 4.96 -4.66
N SER A 148 -10.40 3.95 -3.81
CA SER A 148 -10.36 2.59 -4.33
C SER A 148 -11.77 2.25 -4.79
N THR A 149 -11.91 1.81 -6.05
CA THR A 149 -13.08 1.03 -6.45
C THR A 149 -13.27 -0.06 -5.39
N PRO A 150 -14.51 -0.34 -4.93
CA PRO A 150 -14.75 -1.44 -4.01
C PRO A 150 -14.48 -2.73 -4.76
N ILE A 151 -13.22 -3.14 -4.78
CA ILE A 151 -12.81 -4.44 -5.27
C ILE A 151 -12.95 -5.33 -4.05
N GLY A 152 -14.10 -6.01 -3.94
CA GLY A 152 -14.17 -7.24 -3.14
C GLY A 152 -12.98 -8.12 -3.54
N GLN A 153 -12.37 -8.80 -2.57
CA GLN A 153 -11.11 -9.57 -2.69
C GLN A 153 -10.73 -9.85 -4.15
N SER A 154 -9.70 -9.18 -4.65
CA SER A 154 -9.26 -9.42 -6.02
C SER A 154 -8.71 -10.85 -6.12
N VAL A 155 -9.53 -11.78 -6.62
CA VAL A 155 -9.16 -13.19 -6.87
C VAL A 155 -8.16 -13.30 -8.04
N LEU A 156 -7.80 -12.17 -8.66
CA LEU A 156 -6.97 -12.13 -9.86
C LEU A 156 -5.47 -12.31 -9.59
N ASP A 157 -4.99 -12.12 -8.35
CA ASP A 157 -3.60 -12.39 -7.96
C ASP A 157 -3.56 -13.27 -6.70
N PRO A 158 -2.93 -14.45 -6.75
CA PRO A 158 -2.91 -15.38 -5.61
C PRO A 158 -1.86 -15.01 -4.55
N THR A 159 -1.04 -13.98 -4.79
CA THR A 159 0.17 -13.71 -4.01
C THR A 159 0.08 -12.44 -3.19
N ILE A 160 -0.33 -11.33 -3.80
CA ILE A 160 -0.58 -10.05 -3.13
C ILE A 160 -1.96 -9.57 -3.49
N VAL A 161 -2.71 -9.13 -2.49
CA VAL A 161 -4.07 -8.61 -2.65
C VAL A 161 -4.19 -7.22 -2.06
N THR A 162 -5.03 -6.40 -2.69
CA THR A 162 -5.57 -5.18 -2.07
C THR A 162 -6.93 -5.51 -1.45
N THR A 163 -7.07 -5.18 -0.16
CA THR A 163 -8.29 -5.36 0.62
C THR A 163 -8.72 -4.00 1.17
N ALA A 164 -10.02 -3.68 1.04
CA ALA A 164 -10.59 -2.46 1.58
C ALA A 164 -11.87 -2.76 2.36
N PHE A 165 -11.99 -2.19 3.56
CA PHE A 165 -13.18 -2.33 4.39
C PHE A 165 -13.53 -1.01 5.10
N THR A 166 -14.80 -0.87 5.47
CA THR A 166 -15.32 0.32 6.12
C THR A 166 -15.20 0.23 7.64
N ILE A 167 -15.01 1.38 8.28
CA ILE A 167 -14.97 1.54 9.73
C ILE A 167 -15.97 2.63 10.13
N PRO A 168 -16.76 2.45 11.21
CA PRO A 168 -17.65 3.50 11.69
C PRO A 168 -16.87 4.72 12.20
N THR A 169 -17.59 5.83 12.41
CA THR A 169 -17.04 7.00 13.13
C THR A 169 -16.57 6.61 14.52
N LEU A 170 -15.40 7.10 14.90
CA LEU A 170 -14.73 6.73 16.14
C LEU A 170 -14.81 7.84 17.18
N LYS A 171 -14.80 7.44 18.45
CA LYS A 171 -14.51 8.35 19.56
C LYS A 171 -13.00 8.55 19.67
N LEU A 172 -12.58 9.67 20.26
CA LEU A 172 -11.15 9.98 20.46
C LEU A 172 -10.43 8.89 21.27
N GLU A 173 -11.11 8.29 22.24
CA GLU A 173 -10.61 7.18 23.07
C GLU A 173 -10.35 5.90 22.27
N GLN A 174 -11.08 5.68 21.16
CA GLN A 174 -10.91 4.49 20.33
C GLN A 174 -9.68 4.57 19.42
N LEU A 175 -9.03 5.74 19.31
CA LEU A 175 -7.80 5.88 18.53
C LEU A 175 -6.64 5.08 19.12
N SER A 176 -6.53 4.98 20.45
CA SER A 176 -5.48 4.17 21.07
C SER A 176 -5.69 2.67 20.80
N LEU A 177 -6.94 2.20 20.71
CA LEU A 177 -7.26 0.82 20.35
C LEU A 177 -6.89 0.51 18.90
N ILE A 178 -7.05 1.49 18.00
CA ILE A 178 -6.60 1.36 16.61
C ILE A 178 -5.08 1.34 16.53
N ASP A 179 -4.39 2.22 17.26
CA ASP A 179 -2.92 2.21 17.32
C ASP A 179 -2.39 0.86 17.80
N GLU A 180 -2.97 0.29 18.85
CA GLU A 180 -2.63 -1.04 19.37
C GLU A 180 -2.92 -2.15 18.34
N TRP A 181 -4.09 -2.11 17.70
CA TRP A 181 -4.44 -3.06 16.65
C TRP A 181 -3.45 -3.00 15.46
N LEU A 182 -3.07 -1.78 15.04
CA LEU A 182 -2.10 -1.57 13.98
C LEU A 182 -0.72 -2.13 14.34
N ARG A 183 -0.24 -1.92 15.57
CA ARG A 183 1.01 -2.54 16.05
C ARG A 183 0.95 -4.06 16.01
N SER A 184 -0.14 -4.65 16.46
CA SER A 184 -0.34 -6.11 16.42
C SER A 184 -0.22 -6.65 14.99
N ILE A 185 -0.88 -6.04 14.01
CA ILE A 185 -0.85 -6.56 12.64
C ILE A 185 0.45 -6.21 11.89
N LEU A 186 1.08 -5.07 12.16
CA LEU A 186 2.25 -4.60 11.41
C LEU A 186 3.59 -5.05 12.01
N TRP A 187 3.67 -5.24 13.33
CA TRP A 187 4.92 -5.57 14.03
C TRP A 187 4.96 -7.01 14.51
N GLU A 188 3.83 -7.48 15.05
CA GLU A 188 3.73 -8.81 15.64
C GLU A 188 3.23 -9.84 14.63
N PHE A 189 2.67 -9.37 13.50
CA PHE A 189 2.02 -10.21 12.48
C PHE A 189 0.89 -11.05 13.08
N VAL A 190 0.19 -10.49 14.07
CA VAL A 190 -0.89 -11.14 14.82
C VAL A 190 -2.19 -10.39 14.56
N LEU A 191 -3.25 -11.14 14.21
CA LEU A 191 -4.59 -10.59 14.09
C LEU A 191 -5.35 -10.79 15.42
N PRO A 192 -5.58 -9.73 16.22
CA PRO A 192 -6.15 -9.85 17.55
C PRO A 192 -7.65 -10.16 17.50
N ASN A 193 -8.23 -10.62 18.61
CA ASN A 193 -9.68 -10.85 18.77
C ASN A 193 -10.31 -11.78 17.71
N THR A 194 -9.50 -12.66 17.13
CA THR A 194 -9.95 -13.76 16.27
C THR A 194 -10.45 -14.91 17.14
N ASN A 195 -11.31 -15.76 16.58
CA ASN A 195 -11.79 -16.96 17.27
C ASN A 195 -10.72 -18.07 17.32
N ALA A 196 -9.48 -17.78 16.92
CA ALA A 196 -8.36 -18.71 16.87
C ALA A 196 -7.61 -18.71 18.22
N SER A 197 -7.15 -19.88 18.67
CA SER A 197 -6.37 -19.98 19.91
C SER A 197 -5.02 -19.27 19.75
N PRO A 198 -4.38 -18.74 20.81
CA PRO A 198 -3.06 -18.11 20.72
C PRO A 198 -1.97 -18.99 20.08
N GLU A 199 -2.09 -20.31 20.23
CA GLU A 199 -1.19 -21.31 19.60
C GLU A 199 -1.49 -21.57 18.11
N ASP A 200 -2.69 -21.24 17.64
CA ASP A 200 -3.13 -21.41 16.24
C ASP A 200 -2.73 -20.20 15.38
N VAL A 201 -2.54 -19.03 15.99
CA VAL A 201 -2.07 -17.80 15.32
C VAL A 201 -0.58 -17.89 14.94
N GLN A 202 0.22 -18.64 15.71
CA GLN A 202 1.65 -18.88 15.42
C GLN A 202 1.89 -20.04 14.43
N LYS A 203 0.86 -20.81 14.08
CA LYS A 203 0.97 -21.91 13.12
C LYS A 203 0.44 -21.48 11.75
N PRO A 204 1.09 -21.89 10.63
CA PRO A 204 0.49 -21.73 9.31
C PRO A 204 -0.91 -22.39 9.32
N PRO A 205 -1.95 -21.71 8.78
CA PRO A 205 -1.90 -20.90 7.56
C PRO A 205 -1.83 -19.37 7.74
N PHE A 206 -1.71 -18.82 8.96
CA PHE A 206 -1.86 -17.38 9.23
C PHE A 206 -0.59 -16.51 9.03
N LYS A 207 0.31 -16.85 8.08
CA LYS A 207 1.42 -15.94 7.72
C LYS A 207 0.90 -14.85 6.78
N PHE A 208 0.45 -13.72 7.35
CA PHE A 208 0.13 -12.52 6.56
C PHE A 208 1.23 -11.47 6.69
N GLU A 209 1.34 -10.61 5.68
CA GLU A 209 2.27 -9.48 5.67
C GLU A 209 1.59 -8.28 5.03
N VAL A 210 1.64 -7.12 5.69
CA VAL A 210 1.13 -5.85 5.15
C VAL A 210 2.28 -5.07 4.55
N HIS A 211 2.20 -4.77 3.25
CA HIS A 211 3.19 -3.96 2.54
C HIS A 211 2.82 -2.48 2.58
N ARG A 212 1.53 -2.17 2.41
CA ARG A 212 1.00 -0.80 2.42
C ARG A 212 -0.30 -0.72 3.20
N LEU A 213 -0.43 0.34 3.99
CA LEU A 213 -1.63 0.70 4.72
C LEU A 213 -1.97 2.15 4.38
N LYS A 214 -3.24 2.41 4.02
CA LYS A 214 -3.81 3.76 4.05
C LYS A 214 -5.21 3.70 4.65
N ALA A 215 -5.52 4.61 5.57
CA ALA A 215 -6.83 4.70 6.17
C ALA A 215 -7.30 6.14 6.35
N SER A 216 -8.62 6.30 6.35
CA SER A 216 -9.34 7.50 6.74
C SER A 216 -10.25 7.15 7.91
N LEU A 217 -10.07 7.84 9.02
CA LEU A 217 -10.69 7.54 10.30
C LEU A 217 -11.49 8.78 10.77
N PRO A 218 -12.78 8.87 10.43
CA PRO A 218 -13.61 9.99 10.85
C PRO A 218 -13.91 9.87 12.35
N LEU A 219 -13.83 10.99 13.05
CA LEU A 219 -14.12 11.10 14.47
C LEU A 219 -15.51 11.70 14.71
N THR A 220 -16.11 11.36 15.85
CA THR A 220 -17.44 11.87 16.24
C THR A 220 -17.46 13.38 16.49
N ASN A 221 -16.30 14.01 16.74
CA ASN A 221 -16.17 15.46 16.88
C ASN A 221 -16.11 16.20 15.53
N GLY A 222 -16.11 15.49 14.40
CA GLY A 222 -16.02 16.05 13.05
C GLY A 222 -14.61 16.09 12.48
N ASP A 223 -13.59 15.71 13.25
CA ASP A 223 -12.21 15.61 12.76
C ASP A 223 -12.02 14.35 11.91
N LEU A 224 -11.01 14.37 11.05
CA LEU A 224 -10.61 13.22 10.24
C LEU A 224 -9.14 12.92 10.51
N LYS A 225 -8.87 11.71 11.01
CA LYS A 225 -7.51 11.18 11.10
C LYS A 225 -7.17 10.39 9.85
N ILE A 226 -5.93 10.49 9.41
CA ILE A 226 -5.37 9.75 8.29
C ILE A 226 -4.35 8.78 8.86
N VAL A 227 -4.43 7.51 8.49
CA VAL A 227 -3.36 6.55 8.77
C VAL A 227 -2.64 6.23 7.48
N GLN A 228 -1.33 6.17 7.56
CA GLN A 228 -0.51 5.71 6.47
C GLN A 228 0.61 4.84 7.01
N GLY A 229 0.91 3.76 6.29
CA GLY A 229 1.99 2.87 6.67
C GLY A 229 2.63 2.18 5.48
N VAL A 230 3.91 1.88 5.65
CA VAL A 230 4.75 1.10 4.73
C VAL A 230 5.45 0.05 5.58
N ARG A 231 5.18 -1.23 5.30
CA ARG A 231 5.65 -2.36 6.12
C ARG A 231 5.28 -2.16 7.60
N SER A 232 6.27 -2.20 8.48
CA SER A 232 6.11 -2.01 9.91
C SER A 232 6.01 -0.53 10.33
N MET A 233 6.32 0.43 9.46
CA MET A 233 6.25 1.85 9.81
C MET A 233 4.85 2.39 9.53
N PHE A 234 4.28 3.12 10.48
CA PHE A 234 3.01 3.81 10.29
C PHE A 234 2.90 5.08 11.12
N GLU A 235 2.02 5.99 10.68
CA GLU A 235 1.67 7.20 11.40
C GLU A 235 0.18 7.48 11.31
N ILE A 236 -0.34 8.15 12.35
CA ILE A 236 -1.70 8.68 12.41
C ILE A 236 -1.61 10.21 12.43
N LEU A 237 -2.02 10.83 11.34
CA LEU A 237 -1.93 12.28 11.10
C LEU A 237 -3.32 12.92 11.15
N ASP A 238 -3.36 14.21 11.47
CA ASP A 238 -4.55 15.04 11.28
C ASP A 238 -4.73 15.37 9.79
N ALA A 239 -5.93 15.16 9.25
CA ALA A 239 -6.20 15.57 7.89
C ALA A 239 -6.15 17.10 7.80
N PRO A 240 -5.44 17.69 6.81
CA PRO A 240 -5.37 19.13 6.68
C PRO A 240 -6.77 19.71 6.42
N TYR A 241 -7.22 20.59 7.31
CA TYR A 241 -8.54 21.22 7.28
C TYR A 241 -8.72 22.01 5.98
N LYS A 242 -9.43 21.45 4.99
CA LYS A 242 -9.81 22.22 3.79
C LYS A 242 -11.22 22.77 4.00
N SER A 243 -11.29 24.09 4.19
CA SER A 243 -12.52 24.87 4.12
C SER A 243 -13.13 24.72 2.72
N GLY A 244 -14.06 23.79 2.54
CA GLY A 244 -14.76 23.62 1.27
C GLY A 244 -15.36 22.24 1.08
N SER A 245 -16.59 22.06 1.55
CA SER A 245 -17.63 21.17 1.01
C SER A 245 -17.18 19.89 0.28
N THR A 246 -16.89 18.84 1.03
CA THR A 246 -17.33 17.49 0.67
C THR A 246 -17.97 16.92 1.92
N LYS A 247 -19.18 16.36 1.80
CA LYS A 247 -19.86 15.69 2.91
C LYS A 247 -18.86 14.71 3.52
N ALA A 248 -18.46 14.93 4.78
CA ALA A 248 -17.66 13.96 5.51
C ALA A 248 -18.38 12.62 5.37
N SER A 249 -17.73 11.63 4.76
CA SER A 249 -18.31 10.29 4.76
C SER A 249 -18.51 9.91 6.21
N THR A 250 -19.73 9.48 6.55
CA THR A 250 -20.07 9.01 7.89
C THR A 250 -19.38 7.70 8.25
N GLU A 251 -18.64 7.13 7.29
CA GLU A 251 -17.86 5.92 7.44
C GLU A 251 -16.43 6.21 6.96
N GLY A 252 -15.47 5.74 7.75
CA GLY A 252 -14.08 5.69 7.37
C GLY A 252 -13.80 4.48 6.48
N LYS A 253 -12.59 4.44 5.94
CA LYS A 253 -12.14 3.37 5.06
C LYS A 253 -10.70 3.02 5.38
N ILE A 254 -10.42 1.73 5.51
CA ILE A 254 -9.07 1.18 5.64
C ILE A 254 -8.77 0.38 4.38
N VAL A 255 -7.60 0.60 3.80
CA VAL A 255 -7.07 -0.15 2.67
C VAL A 255 -5.73 -0.75 3.05
N LEU A 256 -5.63 -2.07 2.91
CA LEU A 256 -4.44 -2.87 3.16
C LEU A 256 -4.00 -3.52 1.85
N ILE A 257 -2.69 -3.49 1.58
CA ILE A 257 -2.08 -4.20 0.46
C ILE A 257 -1.04 -5.14 1.04
N GLY A 258 -1.11 -6.42 0.68
CA GLY A 258 -0.16 -7.40 1.18
C GLY A 258 -0.56 -8.85 0.92
N ARG A 259 0.13 -9.77 1.57
CA ARG A 259 -0.05 -11.22 1.41
C ARG A 259 -0.87 -11.78 2.56
N GLY A 260 -1.75 -12.74 2.28
CA GLY A 260 -2.53 -13.45 3.30
C GLY A 260 -3.60 -12.59 3.99
N ILE A 261 -3.96 -11.43 3.43
CA ILE A 261 -4.92 -10.50 4.03
C ILE A 261 -6.34 -10.86 3.60
N GLN A 262 -7.15 -11.31 4.57
CA GLN A 262 -8.57 -11.63 4.34
C GLN A 262 -9.47 -10.49 4.83
N CYS A 263 -10.31 -9.95 3.94
CA CYS A 263 -11.12 -8.76 4.22
C CYS A 263 -12.04 -8.94 5.44
N GLU A 264 -12.80 -10.03 5.48
CA GLU A 264 -13.80 -10.26 6.53
C GLU A 264 -13.16 -10.46 7.90
N GLU A 265 -12.07 -11.23 7.98
CA GLU A 265 -11.38 -11.50 9.24
C GLU A 265 -10.74 -10.23 9.82
N PHE A 266 -10.07 -9.44 8.97
CA PHE A 266 -9.44 -8.18 9.39
C PHE A 266 -10.47 -7.15 9.83
N GLN A 267 -11.59 -7.04 9.10
CA GLN A 267 -12.67 -6.14 9.48
C GLN A 267 -13.29 -6.57 10.83
N GLN A 268 -13.57 -7.85 11.02
CA GLN A 268 -14.13 -8.36 12.29
C GLN A 268 -13.17 -8.19 13.46
N SER A 269 -11.88 -8.49 13.27
CA SER A 269 -10.83 -8.29 14.26
C SER A 269 -10.77 -6.83 14.72
N LEU A 270 -10.77 -5.89 13.76
CA LEU A 270 -10.75 -4.47 14.07
C LEU A 270 -12.01 -4.03 14.80
N LEU A 271 -13.19 -4.39 14.28
CA LEU A 271 -14.47 -4.00 14.88
C LEU A 271 -14.64 -4.52 16.31
N LYS A 272 -14.14 -5.72 16.62
CA LYS A 272 -14.11 -6.25 17.99
C LYS A 272 -13.12 -5.48 18.86
N SER A 273 -11.95 -5.15 18.33
CA SER A 273 -10.88 -4.45 19.08
C SER A 273 -11.27 -3.02 19.44
N ILE A 274 -12.05 -2.33 18.61
CA ILE A 274 -12.57 -0.99 18.92
C ILE A 274 -13.82 -1.00 19.81
N ALA A 275 -14.44 -2.16 20.01
CA ALA A 275 -15.66 -2.33 20.79
C ALA A 275 -15.41 -2.81 22.23
N SER A 276 -14.18 -3.27 22.55
CA SER A 276 -13.74 -3.61 23.90
C SER A 276 -13.41 -2.38 24.72
#